data_AF-A0AA39CKU8-F1
#
_entry.id   AF-A0AA39CKU8-F1
#
_cell.length_a   1.000
_cell.length_b   1.000
_cell.length_c   1.000
_cell.angle_alpha   90.00
_cell.angle_beta   90.00
_cell.angle_gamma   90.00
#
_symmetry.space_group_name_H-M   'P 1'
#
loop_
_entity.id
_entity.type
_entity.pdbx_description
1 polymer ?
#
loop_
_entity_poly.entity_id
_entity_poly.type
_entity_poly.pdbx_seq_one_letter_code
_entity_poly.pdbx_strand_id
1 'polypeptide(L)'
;MKFGQDFQVALARGEYPPEWVNSAISYKRLKKCIKRVQQELLSLGLDKNTLDALWSQVGSDADTNPAPTGRPLHYTIEDGVEVSFTPKLTIVIDPRDGSPMDAWLSPDTRRRLRRLARSSRAHNDSSLQREESPAERPRCTDQSGQDNAEQQLELVEVPLTADSEFFRTLRQELACLDDLQKAEYARIQSEINELGKELRLLRASRSKRSKKEVETWRKIFELYSESEVFWSSHEADAGARDAAHAQKQLQYFTQSLSTQRKKDALRLGDEANTALSRFLGINVKLLRLIKFQEINRIALNKIMKKFDKRTALHAKSSVARSLTKSSPFMAQDLAKATCFTISEEVLSIIPQLNDYLCPICFSVSWRPIRLKCDHIFCIRCMIVMQREEKDHCPLCRQEVVMEATEKNIDKDMMKFLQANFKADVKEKQKQNEIAAGIDRWGAAYEQAQSQKCVVM
;
A
#
# COMPACT_ATOMS: atom_id res chain seq x y z
N MET A 1 -1.60 -30.41 3.07
CA MET A 1 -0.21 -30.36 3.60
C MET A 1 0.78 -29.59 2.70
N LYS A 2 0.41 -29.12 1.50
CA LYS A 2 1.35 -28.62 0.47
C LYS A 2 1.92 -27.21 0.68
N PHE A 3 1.17 -26.27 1.28
CA PHE A 3 1.59 -24.84 1.30
C PHE A 3 3.00 -24.55 1.85
N GLY A 4 3.46 -25.26 2.89
CA GLY A 4 4.81 -25.01 3.43
C GLY A 4 5.94 -25.43 2.48
N GLN A 5 5.69 -26.42 1.62
CA GLN A 5 6.59 -26.80 0.53
C GLN A 5 6.40 -25.83 -0.64
N ASP A 6 5.15 -25.51 -1.01
CA ASP A 6 4.84 -24.56 -2.07
C ASP A 6 5.48 -23.18 -1.81
N PHE A 7 5.49 -22.71 -0.56
CA PHE A 7 6.13 -21.46 -0.15
C PHE A 7 7.65 -21.48 -0.36
N GLN A 8 8.31 -22.57 0.03
CA GLN A 8 9.75 -22.72 -0.21
C GLN A 8 10.08 -22.86 -1.70
N VAL A 9 9.24 -23.58 -2.45
CA VAL A 9 9.36 -23.69 -3.90
C VAL A 9 9.15 -22.33 -4.56
N ALA A 10 8.20 -21.52 -4.09
CA ALA A 10 7.97 -20.17 -4.59
C ALA A 10 9.15 -19.23 -4.30
N LEU A 11 9.76 -19.32 -3.12
CA LEU A 11 11.01 -18.59 -2.80
C LEU A 11 12.19 -19.07 -3.66
N ALA A 12 12.32 -20.37 -3.91
CA ALA A 12 13.38 -20.91 -4.76
C ALA A 12 13.19 -20.56 -6.25
N ARG A 13 11.94 -20.52 -6.74
CA ARG A 13 11.63 -20.19 -8.14
C ARG A 13 11.68 -18.70 -8.45
N GLY A 14 11.50 -17.83 -7.45
CA GLY A 14 11.34 -16.40 -7.67
C GLY A 14 12.64 -15.61 -7.90
N GLU A 15 13.79 -16.28 -8.03
CA GLU A 15 15.11 -15.65 -8.22
C GLU A 15 15.38 -14.50 -7.22
N TYR A 16 15.04 -14.72 -5.94
CA TYR A 16 15.27 -13.75 -4.89
C TYR A 16 16.73 -13.81 -4.41
N PRO A 17 17.34 -12.67 -4.05
CA PRO A 17 18.63 -12.65 -3.38
C PRO A 17 18.61 -13.52 -2.10
N PRO A 18 19.74 -14.14 -1.72
CA PRO A 18 19.81 -14.98 -0.52
C PRO A 18 19.42 -14.22 0.74
N GLU A 19 19.74 -12.93 0.80
CA GLU A 19 19.38 -12.00 1.87
C GLU A 19 17.86 -11.92 2.08
N TRP A 20 17.09 -11.92 0.98
CA TRP A 20 15.62 -11.87 1.03
C TRP A 20 15.06 -13.19 1.52
N VAL A 21 15.57 -14.31 1.01
CA VAL A 21 15.12 -15.65 1.41
C VAL A 21 15.38 -15.89 2.90
N ASN A 22 16.52 -15.41 3.42
CA ASN A 22 16.86 -15.50 4.85
C ASN A 22 15.98 -14.63 5.73
N SER A 23 15.50 -13.49 5.20
CA SER A 23 14.60 -12.57 5.91
C SER A 23 13.12 -12.98 5.80
N ALA A 24 12.78 -13.95 4.93
CA ALA A 24 11.41 -14.41 4.73
C ALA A 24 10.85 -15.12 5.96
N ILE A 25 9.51 -15.12 6.09
CA ILE A 25 8.81 -15.78 7.21
C ILE A 25 9.18 -17.26 7.27
N SER A 26 9.72 -17.71 8.40
CA SER A 26 10.15 -19.10 8.59
C SER A 26 8.95 -19.99 8.95
N TYR A 27 8.09 -20.24 7.96
CA TYR A 27 6.83 -20.98 8.13
C TYR A 27 7.01 -22.34 8.84
N LYS A 28 8.11 -23.06 8.58
CA LYS A 28 8.42 -24.34 9.24
C LYS A 28 8.75 -24.17 10.73
N ARG A 29 9.53 -23.14 11.09
CA ARG A 29 9.92 -22.84 12.47
C ARG A 29 8.70 -22.43 13.28
N LEU A 30 7.91 -21.48 12.78
CA LEU A 30 6.67 -21.03 13.40
C LEU A 30 5.67 -22.19 13.59
N LYS A 31 5.57 -23.11 12.61
CA LYS A 31 4.71 -24.31 12.74
C LYS A 31 5.18 -25.26 13.87
N LYS A 32 6.48 -25.34 14.15
CA LYS A 32 7.01 -26.10 15.30
C LYS A 32 6.62 -25.43 16.62
N CYS A 33 6.74 -24.11 16.71
CA CYS A 33 6.30 -23.35 17.89
C CYS A 33 4.80 -23.56 18.14
N ILE A 34 3.93 -23.52 17.12
CA ILE A 34 2.49 -23.80 17.28
C ILE A 34 2.22 -25.19 17.88
N LYS A 35 3.02 -26.21 17.52
CA LYS A 35 2.88 -27.55 18.11
C LYS A 35 3.24 -27.56 19.60
N ARG A 36 4.26 -26.79 19.99
CA ARG A 36 4.66 -26.65 21.40
C ARG A 36 3.58 -25.92 22.20
N VAL A 37 2.99 -24.85 21.66
CA VAL A 37 1.83 -24.17 22.28
C VAL A 37 0.67 -25.15 22.48
N GLN A 38 0.36 -25.94 21.46
CA GLN A 38 -0.69 -26.95 21.55
C GLN A 38 -0.40 -27.99 22.66
N GLN A 39 0.85 -28.43 22.80
CA GLN A 39 1.26 -29.36 23.86
C GLN A 39 1.19 -28.74 25.25
N GLU A 40 1.55 -27.46 25.38
CA GLU A 40 1.44 -26.69 26.63
C GLU A 40 -0.03 -26.51 27.05
N LEU A 41 -0.91 -26.18 26.11
CA LEU A 41 -2.36 -26.11 26.38
C LEU A 41 -2.93 -27.48 26.82
N LEU A 42 -2.52 -28.57 26.15
CA LEU A 42 -2.94 -29.91 26.52
C LEU A 42 -2.42 -30.35 27.90
N SER A 43 -1.19 -30.00 28.28
CA SER A 43 -0.65 -30.35 29.61
C SER A 43 -1.37 -29.65 30.75
N LEU A 44 -1.91 -28.46 30.47
CA LEU A 44 -2.80 -27.70 31.36
C LEU A 44 -4.24 -28.22 31.37
N GLY A 45 -4.60 -29.16 30.51
CA GLY A 45 -5.96 -29.68 30.38
C GLY A 45 -6.91 -28.72 29.66
N LEU A 46 -6.37 -27.77 28.89
CA LEU A 46 -7.08 -26.85 28.02
C LEU A 46 -7.02 -27.39 26.58
N ASP A 47 -7.79 -28.44 26.31
CA ASP A 47 -7.89 -28.97 24.95
C ASP A 47 -8.75 -28.05 24.06
N LYS A 48 -8.72 -28.32 22.76
CA LYS A 48 -9.40 -27.48 21.77
C LYS A 48 -10.91 -27.37 22.04
N ASN A 49 -11.55 -28.47 22.44
CA ASN A 49 -12.99 -28.50 22.68
C ASN A 49 -13.36 -27.71 23.94
N THR A 50 -12.55 -27.81 25.00
CA THR A 50 -12.72 -27.02 26.23
C THR A 50 -12.58 -25.53 25.93
N LEU A 51 -11.56 -25.13 25.14
CA LEU A 51 -11.37 -23.72 24.77
C LEU A 51 -12.50 -23.20 23.87
N ASP A 52 -12.91 -23.96 22.86
CA ASP A 52 -14.03 -23.58 21.96
C ASP A 52 -15.36 -23.42 22.75
N ALA A 53 -15.59 -24.26 23.76
CA ALA A 53 -16.75 -24.18 24.65
C ALA A 53 -16.69 -22.92 25.55
N LEU A 54 -15.51 -22.61 26.09
CA LEU A 54 -15.28 -21.38 26.87
C LEU A 54 -15.51 -20.12 26.02
N TRP A 55 -15.08 -20.12 24.75
CA TRP A 55 -15.31 -19.00 23.83
C TRP A 55 -16.78 -18.83 23.42
N SER A 56 -17.54 -19.92 23.34
CA SER A 56 -18.97 -19.87 22.98
C SER A 56 -19.81 -19.13 24.04
N GLN A 57 -19.35 -19.09 25.30
CA GLN A 57 -19.97 -18.29 26.37
C GLN A 57 -19.56 -16.80 26.33
N VAL A 58 -18.48 -16.45 25.63
CA VAL A 58 -18.05 -15.05 25.39
C VAL A 58 -18.87 -14.41 24.25
N GLY A 59 -19.55 -15.21 23.42
CA GLY A 59 -20.06 -14.83 22.10
C GLY A 59 -21.45 -14.15 22.01
N SER A 60 -22.08 -13.71 23.10
CA SER A 60 -23.39 -13.03 23.03
C SER A 60 -23.36 -11.52 23.32
N ASP A 61 -22.34 -10.98 24.00
CA ASP A 61 -22.31 -9.58 24.48
C ASP A 61 -21.07 -8.80 24.01
N ALA A 62 -20.52 -9.14 22.84
CA ALA A 62 -19.24 -8.57 22.39
C ALA A 62 -19.30 -7.11 21.91
N ASP A 63 -20.50 -6.58 21.60
CA ASP A 63 -20.65 -5.26 20.96
C ASP A 63 -20.96 -4.09 21.91
N THR A 64 -21.22 -4.32 23.21
CA THR A 64 -21.76 -3.24 24.08
C THR A 64 -20.84 -2.75 25.20
N ASN A 65 -19.77 -3.47 25.59
CA ASN A 65 -18.86 -3.00 26.65
C ASN A 65 -17.37 -3.34 26.38
N PRO A 66 -16.47 -2.33 26.35
CA PRO A 66 -15.03 -2.52 26.12
C PRO A 66 -14.21 -2.77 27.41
N ALA A 67 -14.85 -2.91 28.58
CA ALA A 67 -14.13 -3.12 29.84
C ALA A 67 -13.66 -4.59 30.02
N PRO A 68 -12.43 -4.82 30.51
CA PRO A 68 -11.84 -6.16 30.67
C PRO A 68 -12.38 -6.99 31.84
N THR A 69 -13.25 -6.43 32.69
CA THR A 69 -13.60 -6.97 34.02
C THR A 69 -14.73 -8.00 34.06
N GLY A 70 -15.26 -8.44 32.91
CA GLY A 70 -16.42 -9.36 32.88
C GLY A 70 -16.36 -10.47 31.82
N ARG A 71 -15.24 -10.65 31.10
CA ARG A 71 -15.15 -11.69 30.07
C ARG A 71 -14.60 -13.01 30.64
N PRO A 72 -15.29 -14.14 30.43
CA PRO A 72 -14.93 -15.44 31.01
C PRO A 72 -13.54 -15.96 30.56
N LEU A 73 -13.14 -15.62 29.34
CA LEU A 73 -11.84 -15.95 28.74
C LEU A 73 -11.34 -14.77 27.92
N HIS A 74 -10.09 -14.36 28.13
CA HIS A 74 -9.47 -13.26 27.40
C HIS A 74 -8.06 -13.60 26.96
N TYR A 75 -7.75 -13.37 25.68
CA TYR A 75 -6.39 -13.47 25.14
C TYR A 75 -5.95 -12.12 24.60
N THR A 76 -5.20 -11.38 25.42
CA THR A 76 -4.65 -10.07 25.05
C THR A 76 -3.20 -10.18 24.65
N ILE A 77 -2.83 -9.24 23.79
CA ILE A 77 -1.45 -8.93 23.46
C ILE A 77 -1.28 -7.48 23.83
N GLU A 78 -0.56 -7.24 24.92
CA GLU A 78 -0.17 -5.88 25.31
C GLU A 78 0.94 -5.40 24.36
N ASP A 79 0.73 -4.24 23.75
CA ASP A 79 1.66 -3.61 22.81
C ASP A 79 2.00 -2.22 23.38
N GLY A 80 2.99 -2.19 24.28
CA GLY A 80 3.50 -0.97 24.89
C GLY A 80 4.88 -0.63 24.32
N VAL A 81 5.18 0.67 24.16
CA VAL A 81 6.49 1.15 23.66
C VAL A 81 7.66 0.69 24.55
N GLU A 82 7.39 0.38 25.84
CA GLU A 82 8.36 -0.16 26.81
C GLU A 82 7.99 -1.56 27.34
N VAL A 83 6.83 -2.13 26.98
CA VAL A 83 6.36 -3.43 27.53
C VAL A 83 6.41 -4.49 26.44
N SER A 84 7.17 -5.54 26.71
CA SER A 84 7.29 -6.72 25.85
C SER A 84 5.92 -7.25 25.43
N PHE A 85 5.72 -7.51 24.13
CA PHE A 85 4.59 -8.28 23.58
C PHE A 85 4.48 -9.62 24.31
N THR A 86 3.68 -9.63 25.35
CA THR A 86 3.42 -10.79 26.18
C THR A 86 1.98 -11.20 25.91
N PRO A 87 1.76 -12.33 25.22
CA PRO A 87 0.43 -12.89 25.19
C PRO A 87 0.01 -13.24 26.61
N LYS A 88 -1.18 -12.78 27.02
CA LYS A 88 -1.76 -13.09 28.33
C LYS A 88 -3.08 -13.81 28.12
N LEU A 89 -3.12 -15.09 28.55
CA LEU A 89 -4.36 -15.84 28.64
C LEU A 89 -4.92 -15.67 30.05
N THR A 90 -6.10 -15.07 30.14
CA THR A 90 -6.78 -14.81 31.41
C THR A 90 -8.06 -15.62 31.47
N ILE A 91 -8.24 -16.39 32.54
CA ILE A 91 -9.42 -17.22 32.79
C ILE A 91 -10.04 -16.80 34.13
N VAL A 92 -11.33 -16.52 34.15
CA VAL A 92 -12.06 -16.20 35.39
C VAL A 92 -12.61 -17.48 36.00
N ILE A 93 -12.37 -17.72 37.30
CA ILE A 93 -12.82 -18.91 38.04
C ILE A 93 -13.74 -18.46 39.18
N ASP A 94 -14.89 -19.13 39.34
CA ASP A 94 -15.77 -18.89 40.49
C ASP A 94 -15.32 -19.77 41.68
N PRO A 95 -15.11 -19.20 42.88
CA PRO A 95 -14.75 -19.96 44.07
C PRO A 95 -15.87 -20.88 44.59
N ARG A 96 -17.14 -20.68 44.22
CA ARG A 96 -18.24 -21.60 44.58
C ARG A 96 -18.55 -22.50 43.39
N ASP A 97 -18.37 -23.81 43.57
CA ASP A 97 -18.67 -24.84 42.57
C ASP A 97 -20.13 -24.69 42.07
N GLY A 98 -20.33 -23.99 40.95
CA GLY A 98 -21.67 -23.65 40.48
C GLY A 98 -21.79 -22.69 39.29
N SER A 99 -20.72 -22.06 38.83
CA SER A 99 -20.77 -21.25 37.59
C SER A 99 -20.83 -22.13 36.33
N PRO A 100 -21.59 -21.74 35.29
CA PRO A 100 -21.64 -22.46 34.00
C PRO A 100 -20.28 -22.58 33.28
N MET A 101 -19.23 -21.90 33.75
CA MET A 101 -17.85 -22.08 33.31
C MET A 101 -17.13 -23.26 33.98
N ASP A 102 -17.40 -23.52 35.27
CA ASP A 102 -16.73 -24.57 36.03
C ASP A 102 -17.20 -25.97 35.60
N ALA A 103 -18.43 -26.10 35.13
CA ALA A 103 -19.02 -27.37 34.70
C ALA A 103 -18.28 -28.07 33.54
N TRP A 104 -17.50 -27.32 32.75
CA TRP A 104 -16.81 -27.83 31.55
C TRP A 104 -15.32 -28.11 31.77
N LEU A 105 -14.76 -27.63 32.88
CA LEU A 105 -13.38 -27.92 33.24
C LEU A 105 -13.32 -29.25 34.00
N SER A 106 -12.45 -30.16 33.56
CA SER A 106 -12.22 -31.40 34.31
C SER A 106 -11.76 -31.07 35.74
N PRO A 107 -12.09 -31.91 36.75
CA PRO A 107 -11.64 -31.69 38.13
C PRO A 107 -10.12 -31.52 38.26
N ASP A 108 -9.36 -32.19 37.38
CA ASP A 108 -7.90 -32.08 37.31
C ASP A 108 -7.40 -30.80 36.63
N THR A 109 -8.12 -30.29 35.63
CA THR A 109 -7.86 -28.99 34.99
C THR A 109 -8.10 -27.87 36.00
N ARG A 110 -9.23 -27.93 36.73
CA ARG A 110 -9.57 -26.95 37.78
C ARG A 110 -8.52 -26.92 38.90
N ARG A 111 -8.06 -28.10 39.34
CA ARG A 111 -7.00 -28.22 40.36
C ARG A 111 -5.68 -27.59 39.90
N ARG A 112 -5.32 -27.75 38.62
CA ARG A 112 -4.12 -27.14 38.01
C ARG A 112 -4.24 -25.61 37.93
N LEU A 113 -5.36 -25.09 37.42
CA LEU A 113 -5.58 -23.64 37.32
C LEU A 113 -5.63 -22.95 38.69
N ARG A 114 -6.29 -23.57 39.70
CA ARG A 114 -6.28 -23.05 41.08
C ARG A 114 -4.88 -23.09 41.71
N ARG A 115 -4.03 -24.06 41.36
CA ARG A 115 -2.63 -24.08 41.80
C ARG A 115 -1.84 -22.91 41.20
N LEU A 116 -2.06 -22.61 39.91
CA LEU A 116 -1.45 -21.47 39.22
C LEU A 116 -1.90 -20.12 39.81
N ALA A 117 -3.18 -19.98 40.13
CA ALA A 117 -3.73 -18.80 40.80
C ALA A 117 -3.05 -18.53 42.16
N ARG A 118 -2.86 -19.60 42.96
CA ARG A 118 -2.17 -19.51 44.26
C ARG A 118 -0.70 -19.14 44.14
N SER A 119 0.01 -19.67 43.14
CA SER A 119 1.41 -19.29 42.89
C SER A 119 1.56 -17.86 42.36
N SER A 120 0.63 -17.38 41.56
CA SER A 120 0.61 -15.99 41.06
C SER A 120 0.38 -15.01 42.22
N ARG A 121 -0.55 -15.31 43.13
CA ARG A 121 -0.79 -14.51 44.35
C ARG A 121 0.44 -14.46 45.26
N ALA A 122 1.13 -15.58 45.47
CA ALA A 122 2.36 -15.62 46.28
C ALA A 122 3.50 -14.75 45.69
N HIS A 123 3.52 -14.56 44.38
CA HIS A 123 4.50 -13.72 43.70
C HIS A 123 4.14 -12.22 43.76
N ASN A 124 2.86 -11.87 43.76
CA ASN A 124 2.39 -10.49 43.97
C ASN A 124 2.49 -10.04 45.43
N ASP A 125 2.26 -10.94 46.40
CA ASP A 125 2.29 -10.63 47.83
C ASP A 125 3.72 -10.41 48.38
N SER A 126 4.73 -11.00 47.73
CA SER A 126 6.15 -10.74 48.03
C SER A 126 6.65 -9.38 47.50
N SER A 127 5.85 -8.69 46.68
CA SER A 127 6.20 -7.38 46.10
C SER A 127 5.68 -6.20 46.93
N LEU A 128 4.87 -6.44 47.97
CA LEU A 128 4.14 -5.40 48.73
C LEU A 128 4.48 -5.33 50.23
N GLN A 129 5.59 -5.92 50.69
CA GLN A 129 6.04 -5.76 52.08
C GLN A 129 7.29 -4.88 52.21
N ARG A 130 7.10 -3.56 52.14
CA ARG A 130 7.82 -2.60 53.00
C ARG A 130 7.24 -1.19 52.83
N GLU A 131 6.30 -0.86 53.72
CA GLU A 131 6.29 0.37 54.52
C GLU A 131 5.06 0.35 55.43
N GLU A 132 5.24 -0.13 56.67
CA GLU A 132 4.29 0.11 57.75
C GLU A 132 4.80 1.27 58.61
N SER A 133 3.92 2.24 58.88
CA SER A 133 3.96 3.05 60.09
C SER A 133 2.53 3.37 60.55
N PRO A 134 2.31 3.55 61.87
CA PRO A 134 1.08 3.12 62.51
C PRO A 134 0.21 4.29 62.99
N ALA A 135 -1.10 4.21 62.83
CA ALA A 135 -2.03 5.05 63.60
C ALA A 135 -3.43 4.41 63.73
N GLU A 136 -3.72 4.03 64.97
CA GLU A 136 -4.98 4.19 65.73
C GLU A 136 -6.31 3.62 65.19
N ARG A 137 -6.80 2.61 65.92
CA ARG A 137 -8.21 2.22 65.98
C ARG A 137 -9.01 3.21 66.84
N PRO A 138 -10.33 3.27 66.65
CA PRO A 138 -11.18 2.85 67.77
C PRO A 138 -12.24 1.80 67.38
N ARG A 139 -12.55 0.93 68.36
CA ARG A 139 -13.64 -0.06 68.37
C ARG A 139 -14.97 0.61 68.75
N CYS A 140 -16.08 0.14 68.19
CA CYS A 140 -17.40 -0.08 68.82
C CYS A 140 -18.29 -0.85 67.81
N THR A 141 -18.56 -2.14 68.04
CA THR A 141 -19.76 -2.78 68.63
C THR A 141 -20.97 -2.94 67.71
N ASP A 142 -21.23 -4.22 67.43
CA ASP A 142 -22.51 -4.94 67.41
C ASP A 142 -23.61 -4.70 66.34
N GLN A 143 -23.73 -5.77 65.55
CA GLN A 143 -24.94 -6.57 65.26
C GLN A 143 -25.84 -6.24 64.05
N SER A 144 -25.98 -7.32 63.28
CA SER A 144 -27.10 -7.72 62.42
C SER A 144 -27.24 -7.11 61.01
N GLY A 145 -26.75 -7.90 60.04
CA GLY A 145 -27.53 -8.34 58.89
C GLY A 145 -27.69 -7.37 57.73
N GLN A 146 -26.84 -7.52 56.71
CA GLN A 146 -27.29 -7.82 55.34
C GLN A 146 -26.09 -8.19 54.47
N ASP A 147 -26.20 -9.37 53.87
CA ASP A 147 -25.29 -9.93 52.88
C ASP A 147 -25.02 -8.95 51.75
N ASN A 148 -23.80 -8.42 51.68
CA ASN A 148 -23.19 -7.97 50.43
C ASN A 148 -21.83 -8.65 50.33
N ALA A 149 -21.87 -9.97 50.12
CA ALA A 149 -20.72 -10.69 49.61
C ALA A 149 -20.51 -10.23 48.16
N GLU A 150 -19.76 -9.15 47.96
CA GLU A 150 -19.19 -8.82 46.66
C GLU A 150 -18.48 -10.08 46.14
N GLN A 151 -19.08 -10.68 45.10
CA GLN A 151 -18.63 -11.90 44.46
C GLN A 151 -17.25 -11.65 43.83
N GLN A 152 -16.19 -11.87 44.60
CA GLN A 152 -14.82 -11.79 44.10
C GLN A 152 -14.53 -12.98 43.19
N LEU A 153 -14.85 -12.82 41.91
CA LEU A 153 -14.41 -13.69 40.83
C LEU A 153 -12.87 -13.76 40.82
N GLU A 154 -12.30 -14.97 40.78
CA GLU A 154 -10.85 -15.17 40.81
C GLU A 154 -10.29 -15.15 39.38
N LEU A 155 -9.53 -14.10 39.04
CA LEU A 155 -8.89 -13.95 37.75
C LEU A 155 -7.53 -14.67 37.75
N VAL A 156 -7.36 -15.65 36.85
CA VAL A 156 -6.14 -16.46 36.73
C VAL A 156 -5.43 -16.16 35.43
N GLU A 157 -4.22 -15.60 35.54
CA GLU A 157 -3.31 -15.50 34.42
C GLU A 157 -2.61 -16.84 34.18
N VAL A 158 -2.73 -17.37 32.96
CA VAL A 158 -2.07 -18.60 32.53
C VAL A 158 -0.83 -18.21 31.73
N PRO A 159 0.39 -18.33 32.31
CA PRO A 159 1.61 -18.01 31.60
C PRO A 159 1.90 -19.11 30.58
N LEU A 160 1.59 -18.83 29.32
CA LEU A 160 2.02 -19.66 28.20
C LEU A 160 3.43 -19.18 27.79
N THR A 161 4.38 -20.11 27.78
CA THR A 161 5.78 -19.82 27.44
C THR A 161 6.04 -20.04 25.96
N ALA A 162 5.37 -21.03 25.34
CA ALA A 162 5.58 -21.38 23.96
C ALA A 162 4.92 -20.39 22.99
N ASP A 163 3.85 -19.70 23.40
CA ASP A 163 3.19 -18.69 22.57
C ASP A 163 3.97 -17.37 22.58
N SER A 164 4.54 -17.00 23.73
CA SER A 164 5.52 -15.92 23.87
C SER A 164 6.73 -16.15 22.94
N GLU A 165 7.23 -17.39 22.85
CA GLU A 165 8.29 -17.76 21.91
C GLU A 165 7.85 -17.63 20.43
N PHE A 166 6.62 -18.08 20.11
CA PHE A 166 6.05 -17.96 18.78
C PHE A 166 5.97 -16.50 18.34
N PHE A 167 5.40 -15.63 19.17
CA PHE A 167 5.19 -14.23 18.83
C PHE A 167 6.45 -13.39 18.85
N ARG A 168 7.41 -13.68 19.75
CA ARG A 168 8.74 -13.08 19.69
C ARG A 168 9.45 -13.42 18.37
N THR A 169 9.40 -14.69 17.96
CA THR A 169 9.96 -15.12 16.67
C THR A 169 9.27 -14.40 15.51
N LEU A 170 7.92 -14.35 15.53
CA LEU A 170 7.16 -13.69 14.47
C LEU A 170 7.48 -12.20 14.35
N ARG A 171 7.57 -11.47 15.48
CA ARG A 171 7.93 -10.05 15.47
C ARG A 171 9.33 -9.81 14.94
N GLN A 172 10.31 -10.63 15.34
CA GLN A 172 11.67 -10.52 14.84
C GLN A 172 11.71 -10.73 13.31
N GLU A 173 11.00 -11.74 12.80
CA GLU A 173 10.90 -11.97 11.35
C GLU A 173 10.21 -10.82 10.62
N LEU A 174 9.17 -10.23 11.20
CA LEU A 174 8.49 -9.06 10.62
C LEU A 174 9.36 -7.81 10.64
N ALA A 175 10.11 -7.55 11.72
CA ALA A 175 11.05 -6.44 11.81
C ALA A 175 12.16 -6.57 10.75
N CYS A 176 12.70 -7.78 10.54
CA CYS A 176 13.67 -8.01 9.46
C CYS A 176 13.06 -7.75 8.07
N LEU A 177 11.78 -8.10 7.85
CA LEU A 177 11.08 -7.79 6.59
C LEU A 177 10.85 -6.29 6.40
N ASP A 178 10.53 -5.56 7.47
CA ASP A 178 10.39 -4.09 7.43
C ASP A 178 11.73 -3.42 7.08
N ASP A 179 12.82 -3.85 7.71
CA ASP A 179 14.16 -3.31 7.43
C ASP A 179 14.62 -3.63 6.00
N LEU A 180 14.34 -4.85 5.52
CA LEU A 180 14.60 -5.24 4.13
C LEU A 180 13.80 -4.36 3.17
N GLN A 181 12.50 -4.15 3.40
CA GLN A 181 11.66 -3.34 2.52
C GLN A 181 12.13 -1.89 2.47
N LYS A 182 12.49 -1.31 3.63
CA LYS A 182 13.06 0.05 3.69
C LYS A 182 14.35 0.16 2.88
N ALA A 183 15.26 -0.81 3.05
CA ALA A 183 16.53 -0.84 2.32
C ALA A 183 16.32 -0.97 0.81
N GLU A 184 15.45 -1.87 0.37
CA GLU A 184 15.16 -2.07 -1.07
C GLU A 184 14.43 -0.88 -1.67
N TYR A 185 13.48 -0.26 -0.96
CA TYR A 185 12.83 0.96 -1.42
C TYR A 185 13.83 2.12 -1.57
N ALA A 186 14.74 2.29 -0.62
CA ALA A 186 15.80 3.29 -0.71
C ALA A 186 16.73 3.04 -1.92
N ARG A 187 17.06 1.78 -2.23
CA ARG A 187 17.83 1.42 -3.44
C ARG A 187 17.06 1.77 -4.72
N ILE A 188 15.79 1.39 -4.81
CA ILE A 188 14.92 1.73 -5.96
C ILE A 188 14.83 3.26 -6.12
N GLN A 189 14.61 3.99 -5.04
CA GLN A 189 14.56 5.44 -5.04
C GLN A 189 15.87 6.05 -5.57
N SER A 190 17.02 5.53 -5.15
CA SER A 190 18.32 5.97 -5.65
C SER A 190 18.48 5.72 -7.15
N GLU A 191 18.01 4.58 -7.66
CA GLU A 191 18.05 4.26 -9.09
C GLU A 191 17.12 5.17 -9.91
N ILE A 192 15.93 5.48 -9.37
CA ILE A 192 14.98 6.43 -9.96
C ILE A 192 15.61 7.82 -10.03
N ASN A 193 16.23 8.29 -8.95
CA ASN A 193 16.89 9.60 -8.90
C ASN A 193 18.03 9.68 -9.93
N GLU A 194 18.83 8.62 -10.06
CA GLU A 194 19.94 8.58 -11.01
C GLU A 194 19.45 8.54 -12.46
N LEU A 195 18.41 7.75 -12.75
CA LEU A 195 17.71 7.79 -14.04
C LEU A 195 17.18 9.21 -14.34
N GLY A 196 16.60 9.88 -13.35
CA GLY A 196 16.13 11.25 -13.49
C GLY A 196 17.26 12.22 -13.85
N LYS A 197 18.45 12.09 -13.24
CA LYS A 197 19.62 12.90 -13.63
C LYS A 197 20.03 12.66 -15.08
N GLU A 198 20.11 11.40 -15.53
CA GLU A 198 20.46 11.06 -16.91
C GLU A 198 19.48 11.66 -17.92
N LEU A 199 18.17 11.58 -17.63
CA LEU A 199 17.14 12.16 -18.49
C LEU A 199 17.16 13.70 -18.51
N ARG A 200 17.45 14.35 -17.37
CA ARG A 200 17.63 15.81 -17.30
C ARG A 200 18.82 16.26 -18.15
N LEU A 201 19.95 15.54 -18.07
CA LEU A 201 21.12 15.81 -18.91
C LEU A 201 20.82 15.63 -20.40
N LEU A 202 20.11 14.55 -20.76
CA LEU A 202 19.67 14.30 -22.13
C LEU A 202 18.79 15.44 -22.66
N ARG A 203 17.83 15.91 -21.84
CA ARG A 203 16.94 17.03 -22.19
C ARG A 203 17.67 18.36 -22.32
N ALA A 204 18.68 18.61 -21.47
CA ALA A 204 19.47 19.83 -21.50
C ALA A 204 20.37 19.92 -22.75
N SER A 205 20.78 18.77 -23.30
CA SER A 205 21.63 18.71 -24.48
C SER A 205 20.97 19.30 -25.73
N ARG A 206 21.70 20.18 -26.43
CA ARG A 206 21.20 20.91 -27.61
C ARG A 206 21.38 20.15 -28.94
N SER A 207 22.03 19.00 -28.91
CA SER A 207 22.34 18.18 -30.09
C SER A 207 21.07 17.77 -30.87
N LYS A 208 21.20 17.56 -32.18
CA LYS A 208 20.10 16.98 -32.99
C LYS A 208 19.80 15.54 -32.56
N ARG A 209 20.84 14.79 -32.16
CA ARG A 209 20.70 13.40 -31.69
C ARG A 209 19.90 13.33 -30.38
N SER A 210 20.25 14.16 -29.40
CA SER A 210 19.57 14.19 -28.10
C SER A 210 18.08 14.54 -28.23
N LYS A 211 17.72 15.47 -29.13
CA LYS A 211 16.32 15.80 -29.41
C LYS A 211 15.52 14.60 -29.94
N LYS A 212 16.10 13.85 -30.88
CA LYS A 212 15.48 12.61 -31.40
C LYS A 212 15.38 11.52 -30.32
N GLU A 213 16.36 11.43 -29.43
CA GLU A 213 16.33 10.51 -28.29
C GLU A 213 15.25 10.93 -27.27
N VAL A 214 15.06 12.23 -27.01
CA VAL A 214 13.95 12.73 -26.19
C VAL A 214 12.58 12.40 -26.80
N GLU A 215 12.41 12.52 -28.11
CA GLU A 215 11.19 12.08 -28.81
C GLU A 215 10.99 10.56 -28.70
N THR A 216 12.09 9.79 -28.73
CA THR A 216 12.06 8.35 -28.54
C THR A 216 11.63 7.98 -27.11
N TRP A 217 12.14 8.70 -26.10
CA TRP A 217 11.74 8.53 -24.71
C TRP A 217 10.28 8.89 -24.45
N ARG A 218 9.72 9.89 -25.16
CA ARG A 218 8.27 10.17 -25.08
C ARG A 218 7.44 8.96 -25.47
N LYS A 219 7.76 8.33 -26.60
CA LYS A 219 7.07 7.11 -27.04
C LYS A 219 7.20 5.97 -26.03
N ILE A 220 8.38 5.83 -25.40
CA ILE A 220 8.60 4.82 -24.35
C ILE A 220 7.71 5.10 -23.13
N PHE A 221 7.63 6.36 -22.69
CA PHE A 221 6.81 6.76 -21.54
C PHE A 221 5.31 6.71 -21.83
N GLU A 222 4.90 7.01 -23.05
CA GLU A 222 3.53 6.83 -23.52
C GLU A 222 3.13 5.35 -23.44
N LEU A 223 3.91 4.45 -24.06
CA LEU A 223 3.69 3.01 -23.95
C LEU A 223 3.68 2.50 -22.50
N TYR A 224 4.55 3.03 -21.66
CA TYR A 224 4.61 2.64 -20.26
C TYR A 224 3.36 3.09 -19.50
N SER A 225 2.92 4.33 -19.72
CA SER A 225 1.73 4.90 -19.08
C SER A 225 0.46 4.16 -19.53
N GLU A 226 0.34 3.85 -20.82
CA GLU A 226 -0.77 3.06 -21.38
C GLU A 226 -0.79 1.61 -20.84
N SER A 227 0.38 1.03 -20.56
CA SER A 227 0.46 -0.34 -20.07
C SER A 227 0.02 -0.50 -18.62
N GLU A 228 -0.08 0.59 -17.84
CA GLU A 228 -0.61 0.59 -16.48
C GLU A 228 -0.05 -0.55 -15.60
N VAL A 229 1.28 -0.69 -15.60
CA VAL A 229 1.96 -1.90 -15.12
C VAL A 229 1.61 -2.26 -13.68
N PHE A 230 1.65 -1.28 -12.76
CA PHE A 230 1.47 -1.53 -11.33
C PHE A 230 0.20 -0.92 -10.75
N TRP A 231 -0.46 -0.04 -11.50
CA TRP A 231 -1.66 0.67 -11.07
C TRP A 231 -2.63 0.76 -12.22
N SER A 232 -3.89 0.37 -12.01
CA SER A 232 -4.94 0.54 -13.02
C SER A 232 -5.83 1.73 -12.75
N SER A 233 -6.22 2.42 -13.82
CA SER A 233 -7.23 3.47 -13.79
C SER A 233 -8.64 2.99 -14.19
N HIS A 234 -8.79 1.73 -14.60
CA HIS A 234 -10.08 1.19 -15.05
C HIS A 234 -11.06 0.99 -13.89
N GLU A 235 -12.33 1.33 -14.09
CA GLU A 235 -13.36 1.28 -13.03
C GLU A 235 -13.51 -0.11 -12.38
N ALA A 236 -13.28 -1.19 -13.13
CA ALA A 236 -13.47 -2.56 -12.66
C ALA A 236 -12.33 -3.06 -11.75
N ASP A 237 -11.10 -2.60 -11.97
CA ASP A 237 -9.89 -3.05 -11.26
C ASP A 237 -9.02 -1.87 -10.78
N ALA A 238 -9.64 -0.73 -10.49
CA ALA A 238 -8.98 0.49 -10.05
C ALA A 238 -8.13 0.24 -8.80
N GLY A 239 -6.87 0.66 -8.85
CA GLY A 239 -5.93 0.55 -7.73
C GLY A 239 -4.66 -0.22 -8.06
N ALA A 240 -3.93 -0.60 -7.00
CA ALA A 240 -2.71 -1.38 -7.12
C ALA A 240 -2.99 -2.78 -7.65
N ARG A 241 -2.24 -3.17 -8.69
CA ARG A 241 -2.32 -4.50 -9.28
C ARG A 241 -1.58 -5.51 -8.40
N ASP A 242 -2.12 -6.73 -8.35
CA ASP A 242 -1.39 -7.85 -7.79
C ASP A 242 -0.16 -8.22 -8.64
N ALA A 243 0.72 -9.05 -8.09
CA ALA A 243 1.95 -9.44 -8.76
C ALA A 243 1.73 -10.18 -10.10
N ALA A 244 0.63 -10.93 -10.24
CA ALA A 244 0.36 -11.72 -11.44
C ALA A 244 -0.07 -10.81 -12.60
N HIS A 245 -0.98 -9.88 -12.32
CA HIS A 245 -1.43 -8.87 -13.28
C HIS A 245 -0.29 -7.92 -13.63
N ALA A 246 0.46 -7.43 -12.65
CA ALA A 246 1.61 -6.55 -12.89
C ALA A 246 2.70 -7.23 -13.73
N GLN A 247 2.95 -8.53 -13.51
CA GLN A 247 3.85 -9.31 -14.36
C GLN A 247 3.37 -9.36 -15.81
N LYS A 248 2.07 -9.64 -16.02
CA LYS A 248 1.48 -9.72 -17.36
C LYS A 248 1.60 -8.38 -18.10
N GLN A 249 1.31 -7.27 -17.41
CA GLN A 249 1.42 -5.94 -18.01
C GLN A 249 2.86 -5.54 -18.29
N LEU A 250 3.80 -5.84 -17.39
CA LEU A 250 5.23 -5.60 -17.64
C LEU A 250 5.75 -6.39 -18.85
N GLN A 251 5.28 -7.63 -19.03
CA GLN A 251 5.58 -8.44 -20.20
C GLN A 251 5.00 -7.83 -21.47
N TYR A 252 3.74 -7.39 -21.44
CA TYR A 252 3.10 -6.70 -22.56
C TYR A 252 3.89 -5.43 -22.95
N PHE A 253 4.22 -4.58 -21.98
CA PHE A 253 5.04 -3.39 -22.21
C PHE A 253 6.40 -3.73 -22.85
N THR A 254 7.12 -4.69 -22.29
CA THR A 254 8.45 -5.10 -22.80
C THR A 254 8.36 -5.67 -24.22
N GLN A 255 7.31 -6.44 -24.52
CA GLN A 255 7.07 -6.99 -25.85
C GLN A 255 6.73 -5.90 -26.86
N SER A 256 5.86 -4.96 -26.51
CA SER A 256 5.52 -3.79 -27.33
C SER A 256 6.76 -2.94 -27.63
N LEU A 257 7.58 -2.68 -26.61
CA LEU A 257 8.85 -1.96 -26.76
C LEU A 257 9.82 -2.69 -27.70
N SER A 258 9.96 -4.02 -27.56
CA SER A 258 10.81 -4.83 -28.43
C SER A 258 10.34 -4.82 -29.90
N THR A 259 9.03 -4.81 -30.12
CA THR A 259 8.42 -4.77 -31.46
C THR A 259 8.69 -3.44 -32.13
N GLN A 260 8.55 -2.33 -31.40
CA GLN A 260 8.86 -1.00 -31.94
C GLN A 260 10.37 -0.79 -32.17
N ARG A 261 11.23 -1.41 -31.36
CA ARG A 261 12.69 -1.43 -31.60
C ARG A 261 13.07 -2.12 -32.90
N LYS A 262 12.46 -3.27 -33.20
CA LYS A 262 12.71 -4.01 -34.47
C LYS A 262 12.29 -3.21 -35.70
N LYS A 263 11.28 -2.33 -35.58
CA LYS A 263 10.81 -1.45 -36.65
C LYS A 263 11.68 -0.19 -36.83
N ASP A 264 12.86 -0.12 -36.20
CA ASP A 264 13.76 1.05 -36.20
C ASP A 264 13.14 2.35 -35.66
N ALA A 265 11.98 2.26 -35.01
CA ALA A 265 11.25 3.42 -34.51
C ALA A 265 11.83 3.98 -33.19
N LEU A 266 12.65 3.20 -32.47
CA LEU A 266 13.21 3.52 -31.15
C LEU A 266 14.74 3.36 -31.10
N ARG A 267 15.47 4.07 -31.98
CA ARG A 267 16.94 4.09 -31.97
C ARG A 267 17.47 5.02 -30.88
N LEU A 268 18.24 4.48 -29.95
CA LEU A 268 18.89 5.19 -28.84
C LEU A 268 20.40 5.03 -28.90
N GLY A 269 21.16 6.05 -28.48
CA GLY A 269 22.59 5.94 -28.20
C GLY A 269 22.92 5.13 -26.95
N ASP A 270 24.21 4.92 -26.69
CA ASP A 270 24.68 4.01 -25.65
C ASP A 270 24.27 4.49 -24.25
N GLU A 271 24.42 5.78 -23.96
CA GLU A 271 24.00 6.38 -22.69
C GLU A 271 22.48 6.27 -22.50
N ALA A 272 21.71 6.55 -23.55
CA ALA A 272 20.25 6.43 -23.52
C ALA A 272 19.78 4.96 -23.42
N ASN A 273 20.54 4.01 -23.96
CA ASN A 273 20.29 2.58 -23.78
C ASN A 273 20.58 2.12 -22.34
N THR A 274 21.63 2.65 -21.71
CA THR A 274 21.93 2.43 -20.29
C THR A 274 20.79 2.95 -19.42
N ALA A 275 20.32 4.17 -19.67
CA ALA A 275 19.16 4.76 -18.99
C ALA A 275 17.88 3.90 -19.17
N LEU A 276 17.61 3.41 -20.39
CA LEU A 276 16.48 2.51 -20.63
C LEU A 276 16.63 1.18 -19.89
N SER A 277 17.84 0.61 -19.87
CA SER A 277 18.12 -0.63 -19.16
C SER A 277 17.92 -0.47 -17.65
N ARG A 278 18.29 0.70 -17.10
CA ARG A 278 17.99 1.06 -15.71
C ARG A 278 16.49 1.20 -15.47
N PHE A 279 15.76 1.89 -16.35
CA PHE A 279 14.30 2.02 -16.26
C PHE A 279 13.61 0.64 -16.25
N LEU A 280 13.98 -0.27 -17.15
CA LEU A 280 13.46 -1.64 -17.16
C LEU A 280 13.87 -2.40 -15.88
N GLY A 281 15.11 -2.23 -15.43
CA GLY A 281 15.62 -2.82 -14.20
C GLY A 281 14.84 -2.41 -12.95
N ILE A 282 14.49 -1.13 -12.82
CA ILE A 282 13.64 -0.59 -11.74
C ILE A 282 12.29 -1.31 -11.71
N ASN A 283 11.63 -1.41 -12.87
CA ASN A 283 10.33 -2.07 -12.97
C ASN A 283 10.39 -3.57 -12.61
N VAL A 284 11.43 -4.28 -13.06
CA VAL A 284 11.64 -5.70 -12.72
C VAL A 284 11.90 -5.87 -11.21
N LYS A 285 12.72 -5.00 -10.60
CA LYS A 285 12.99 -5.02 -9.15
C LYS A 285 11.73 -4.75 -8.34
N LEU A 286 10.92 -3.77 -8.77
CA LEU A 286 9.65 -3.46 -8.13
C LEU A 286 8.68 -4.65 -8.18
N LEU A 287 8.52 -5.28 -9.36
CA LEU A 287 7.71 -6.49 -9.50
C LEU A 287 8.19 -7.62 -8.58
N ARG A 288 9.50 -7.82 -8.49
CA ARG A 288 10.11 -8.82 -7.60
C ARG A 288 9.78 -8.52 -6.13
N LEU A 289 9.84 -7.26 -5.72
CA LEU A 289 9.53 -6.84 -4.35
C LEU A 289 8.04 -7.03 -4.02
N ILE A 290 7.13 -6.67 -4.93
CA ILE A 290 5.68 -6.91 -4.79
C ILE A 290 5.39 -8.41 -4.64
N LYS A 291 5.98 -9.26 -5.49
CA LYS A 291 5.86 -10.72 -5.39
C LYS A 291 6.32 -11.25 -4.03
N PHE A 292 7.47 -10.76 -3.56
CA PHE A 292 8.01 -11.17 -2.27
C PHE A 292 7.11 -10.74 -1.11
N GLN A 293 6.58 -9.52 -1.16
CA GLN A 293 5.64 -9.00 -0.17
C GLN A 293 4.35 -9.83 -0.12
N GLU A 294 3.75 -10.14 -1.28
CA GLU A 294 2.54 -10.96 -1.36
C GLU A 294 2.74 -12.37 -0.80
N ILE A 295 3.83 -13.04 -1.17
CA ILE A 295 4.15 -14.39 -0.71
C ILE A 295 4.30 -14.42 0.81
N ASN A 296 5.00 -13.44 1.40
CA ASN A 296 5.13 -13.30 2.84
C ASN A 296 3.80 -12.95 3.52
N ARG A 297 2.97 -12.08 2.93
CA ARG A 297 1.63 -11.74 3.45
C ARG A 297 0.69 -12.96 3.47
N ILE A 298 0.76 -13.80 2.44
CA ILE A 298 0.00 -15.06 2.39
C ILE A 298 0.52 -16.03 3.46
N ALA A 299 1.84 -16.13 3.63
CA ALA A 299 2.45 -16.97 4.66
C ALA A 299 2.04 -16.53 6.07
N LEU A 300 2.07 -15.22 6.36
CA LEU A 300 1.59 -14.65 7.61
C LEU A 300 0.12 -15.01 7.87
N ASN A 301 -0.75 -14.74 6.90
CA ASN A 301 -2.17 -15.05 7.03
C ASN A 301 -2.41 -16.55 7.28
N LYS A 302 -1.67 -17.43 6.60
CA LYS A 302 -1.80 -18.88 6.77
C LYS A 302 -1.18 -19.38 8.07
N ILE A 303 -0.13 -18.76 8.59
CA ILE A 303 0.45 -19.16 9.89
C ILE A 303 -0.46 -18.71 11.03
N MET A 304 -1.04 -17.50 10.95
CA MET A 304 -2.02 -17.00 11.92
C MET A 304 -3.30 -17.83 11.92
N LYS A 305 -3.87 -18.14 10.74
CA LYS A 305 -5.02 -19.09 10.65
C LYS A 305 -4.70 -20.46 11.24
N LYS A 306 -3.44 -20.91 11.15
CA LYS A 306 -3.01 -22.20 11.72
C LYS A 306 -2.85 -22.14 13.23
N PHE A 307 -2.36 -21.02 13.76
CA PHE A 307 -2.26 -20.75 15.19
C PHE A 307 -3.66 -20.89 15.80
N ASP A 308 -4.61 -20.05 15.39
CA ASP A 308 -5.99 -20.06 15.92
C ASP A 308 -6.66 -21.43 15.80
N LYS A 309 -6.52 -22.11 14.64
CA LYS A 309 -7.15 -23.42 14.45
C LYS A 309 -6.61 -24.51 15.40
N ARG A 310 -5.36 -24.38 15.86
CA ARG A 310 -4.71 -25.39 16.72
C ARG A 310 -4.75 -25.03 18.20
N THR A 311 -4.77 -23.75 18.52
CA THR A 311 -4.72 -23.26 19.89
C THR A 311 -6.07 -22.78 20.39
N ALA A 312 -7.04 -22.51 19.50
CA ALA A 312 -8.34 -21.90 19.84
C ALA A 312 -8.21 -20.60 20.65
N LEU A 313 -7.09 -19.88 20.53
CA LEU A 313 -6.85 -18.63 21.27
C LEU A 313 -7.38 -17.38 20.55
N HIS A 314 -7.90 -17.53 19.32
CA HIS A 314 -8.45 -16.45 18.48
C HIS A 314 -7.56 -15.19 18.38
N ALA A 315 -6.24 -15.38 18.36
CA ALA A 315 -5.25 -14.30 18.40
C ALA A 315 -5.20 -13.50 17.10
N LYS A 316 -5.72 -14.00 15.97
CA LYS A 316 -5.55 -13.33 14.67
C LYS A 316 -6.09 -11.88 14.65
N SER A 317 -7.18 -11.56 15.32
CA SER A 317 -7.75 -10.20 15.30
C SER A 317 -6.94 -9.20 16.14
N SER A 318 -6.50 -9.60 17.33
CA SER A 318 -5.64 -8.80 18.21
C SER A 318 -4.24 -8.63 17.62
N VAL A 319 -3.66 -9.73 17.12
CA VAL A 319 -2.37 -9.74 16.43
C VAL A 319 -2.42 -8.91 15.16
N ALA A 320 -3.46 -9.05 14.32
CA ALA A 320 -3.55 -8.25 13.09
C ALA A 320 -3.55 -6.76 13.43
N ARG A 321 -4.31 -6.32 14.44
CA ARG A 321 -4.39 -4.92 14.85
C ARG A 321 -3.06 -4.37 15.37
N SER A 322 -2.34 -5.14 16.20
CA SER A 322 -1.02 -4.75 16.71
C SER A 322 0.04 -4.77 15.60
N LEU A 323 0.08 -5.83 14.79
CA LEU A 323 1.05 -5.97 13.69
C LEU A 323 0.83 -4.94 12.58
N THR A 324 -0.40 -4.55 12.24
CA THR A 324 -0.65 -3.49 11.25
C THR A 324 -0.20 -2.11 11.72
N LYS A 325 -0.16 -1.88 13.05
CA LYS A 325 0.35 -0.62 13.61
C LYS A 325 1.88 -0.60 13.66
N SER A 326 2.51 -1.75 13.92
CA SER A 326 3.95 -1.85 14.17
C SER A 326 4.78 -2.21 12.93
N SER A 327 4.19 -2.80 11.88
CA SER A 327 4.90 -3.24 10.67
C SER A 327 4.41 -2.54 9.40
N PRO A 328 5.12 -1.50 8.92
CA PRO A 328 4.85 -0.83 7.65
C PRO A 328 4.76 -1.76 6.44
N PHE A 329 5.48 -2.89 6.45
CA PHE A 329 5.43 -3.93 5.42
C PHE A 329 4.03 -4.49 5.17
N MET A 330 3.17 -4.48 6.19
CA MET A 330 1.81 -4.98 6.08
C MET A 330 0.81 -3.91 5.62
N ALA A 331 1.15 -2.62 5.76
CA ALA A 331 0.26 -1.49 5.54
C ALA A 331 0.58 -0.67 4.28
N GLN A 332 1.85 -0.65 3.85
CA GLN A 332 2.28 0.21 2.76
C GLN A 332 2.07 -0.46 1.39
N ASP A 333 1.26 0.20 0.57
CA ASP A 333 1.11 -0.10 -0.84
C ASP A 333 2.34 0.42 -1.59
N LEU A 334 3.37 -0.42 -1.64
CA LEU A 334 4.64 -0.12 -2.28
C LEU A 334 4.45 0.21 -3.78
N ALA A 335 3.50 -0.44 -4.44
CA ALA A 335 3.18 -0.17 -5.84
C ALA A 335 2.76 1.29 -6.00
N LYS A 336 1.84 1.77 -5.14
CA LYS A 336 1.41 3.17 -5.14
C LYS A 336 2.55 4.16 -4.91
N ALA A 337 3.35 3.94 -3.86
CA ALA A 337 4.46 4.83 -3.53
C ALA A 337 5.49 4.91 -4.65
N THR A 338 5.82 3.77 -5.26
CA THR A 338 6.83 3.72 -6.33
C THR A 338 6.30 4.26 -7.65
N CYS A 339 5.02 4.00 -7.99
CA CYS A 339 4.35 4.64 -9.13
C CYS A 339 4.36 6.16 -9.00
N PHE A 340 4.04 6.68 -7.82
CA PHE A 340 4.10 8.11 -7.55
C PHE A 340 5.52 8.65 -7.78
N THR A 341 6.55 8.01 -7.21
CA THR A 341 7.93 8.42 -7.43
C THR A 341 8.32 8.39 -8.92
N ILE A 342 7.98 7.32 -9.65
CA ILE A 342 8.29 7.22 -11.09
C ILE A 342 7.59 8.34 -11.87
N SER A 343 6.33 8.63 -11.56
CA SER A 343 5.59 9.71 -12.21
C SER A 343 6.21 11.08 -11.92
N GLU A 344 6.53 11.37 -10.66
CA GLU A 344 7.07 12.66 -10.24
C GLU A 344 8.52 12.87 -10.67
N GLU A 345 9.39 11.87 -10.52
CA GLU A 345 10.83 12.02 -10.74
C GLU A 345 11.30 11.62 -12.13
N VAL A 346 10.52 10.86 -12.91
CA VAL A 346 10.94 10.34 -14.23
C VAL A 346 10.02 10.83 -15.32
N LEU A 347 8.71 10.59 -15.22
CA LEU A 347 7.76 10.96 -16.28
C LEU A 347 7.63 12.47 -16.43
N SER A 348 7.70 13.24 -15.33
CA SER A 348 7.64 14.71 -15.36
C SER A 348 8.82 15.37 -16.10
N ILE A 349 9.98 14.70 -16.18
CA ILE A 349 11.18 15.27 -16.80
C ILE A 349 10.98 15.46 -18.29
N ILE A 350 10.30 14.51 -18.95
CA ILE A 350 10.03 14.52 -20.37
C ILE A 350 8.52 14.74 -20.55
N PRO A 351 8.09 15.99 -20.84
CA PRO A 351 6.67 16.32 -20.94
C PRO A 351 5.97 15.46 -21.99
N GLN A 352 4.80 14.92 -21.68
CA GLN A 352 3.97 14.21 -22.64
C GLN A 352 3.07 15.17 -23.38
N LEU A 353 2.74 14.89 -24.65
CA LEU A 353 1.88 15.77 -25.44
C LEU A 353 0.45 15.84 -24.87
N ASN A 354 -0.02 14.72 -24.34
CA ASN A 354 -1.38 14.53 -23.81
C ASN A 354 -1.73 15.55 -22.71
N ASP A 355 -0.75 15.97 -21.91
CA ASP A 355 -0.93 16.95 -20.84
C ASP A 355 -1.17 18.39 -21.33
N TYR A 356 -0.91 18.66 -22.62
CA TYR A 356 -1.01 20.00 -23.21
C TYR A 356 -2.01 20.08 -24.38
N LEU A 357 -2.89 19.08 -24.50
CA LEU A 357 -3.95 19.08 -25.49
C LEU A 357 -5.07 20.05 -25.11
N CYS A 358 -5.66 20.69 -26.12
CA CYS A 358 -6.84 21.52 -25.96
C CYS A 358 -8.06 20.61 -25.79
N PRO A 359 -8.86 20.75 -24.71
CA PRO A 359 -10.01 19.87 -24.46
C PRO A 359 -11.11 19.92 -25.54
N ILE A 360 -11.12 20.97 -26.37
CA ILE A 360 -12.14 21.17 -27.41
C ILE A 360 -11.76 20.45 -28.71
N CYS A 361 -10.49 20.53 -29.12
CA CYS A 361 -10.03 20.00 -30.41
C CYS A 361 -9.05 18.83 -30.30
N PHE A 362 -8.70 18.41 -29.09
CA PHE A 362 -7.76 17.33 -28.78
C PHE A 362 -6.40 17.44 -29.49
N SER A 363 -6.04 18.66 -29.91
CA SER A 363 -4.74 18.98 -30.50
C SER A 363 -3.93 19.82 -29.52
N VAL A 364 -2.62 19.95 -29.74
CA VAL A 364 -1.76 20.84 -28.93
C VAL A 364 -2.39 22.23 -28.75
N SER A 365 -2.38 22.74 -27.52
CA SER A 365 -2.94 24.05 -27.14
C SER A 365 -2.10 25.22 -27.67
N TRP A 366 -2.03 25.35 -29.00
CA TRP A 366 -1.17 26.32 -29.65
C TRP A 366 -1.75 27.74 -29.61
N ARG A 367 -0.89 28.71 -29.25
CA ARG A 367 -1.30 30.03 -28.74
C ARG A 367 -2.33 29.89 -27.61
N PRO A 368 -1.91 29.31 -26.48
CA PRO A 368 -2.82 28.99 -25.38
C PRO A 368 -3.41 30.27 -24.78
N ILE A 369 -4.72 30.30 -24.61
CA ILE A 369 -5.45 31.34 -23.90
C ILE A 369 -5.80 30.79 -22.52
N ARG A 370 -5.31 31.45 -21.47
CA ARG A 370 -5.68 31.17 -20.08
C ARG A 370 -6.86 32.04 -19.68
N LEU A 371 -7.99 31.40 -19.42
CA LEU A 371 -9.19 32.06 -18.91
C LEU A 371 -9.00 32.55 -17.47
N LYS A 372 -9.88 33.42 -16.97
CA LYS A 372 -9.88 33.84 -15.55
C LYS A 372 -10.07 32.67 -14.58
N CYS A 373 -10.69 31.58 -15.05
CA CYS A 373 -10.85 30.33 -14.31
C CYS A 373 -9.64 29.38 -14.42
N ASP A 374 -8.48 29.88 -14.86
CA ASP A 374 -7.20 29.16 -15.10
C ASP A 374 -7.19 28.03 -16.15
N HIS A 375 -8.34 27.69 -16.74
CA HIS A 375 -8.41 26.72 -17.84
C HIS A 375 -7.79 27.26 -19.13
N ILE A 376 -7.09 26.37 -19.85
CA ILE A 376 -6.31 26.69 -21.04
C ILE A 376 -6.93 26.06 -22.29
N PHE A 377 -7.07 26.84 -23.35
CA PHE A 377 -7.55 26.40 -24.67
C PHE A 377 -6.67 26.98 -25.78
N CYS A 378 -6.70 26.41 -26.98
CA CYS A 378 -6.03 27.02 -28.14
C CYS A 378 -6.80 28.26 -28.64
N ILE A 379 -6.09 29.23 -29.21
CA ILE A 379 -6.67 30.49 -29.72
C ILE A 379 -7.87 30.27 -30.65
N ARG A 380 -7.78 29.26 -31.52
CA ARG A 380 -8.82 29.03 -32.54
C ARG A 380 -10.11 28.54 -31.91
N CYS A 381 -10.04 27.60 -30.97
CA CYS A 381 -11.23 27.12 -30.26
C CYS A 381 -11.89 28.25 -29.47
N MET A 382 -11.10 29.14 -28.87
CA MET A 382 -11.65 30.30 -28.17
C MET A 382 -12.41 31.25 -29.11
N ILE A 383 -11.82 31.60 -30.26
CA ILE A 383 -12.45 32.47 -31.25
C ILE A 383 -13.77 31.86 -31.76
N VAL A 384 -13.78 30.54 -32.03
CA VAL A 384 -14.98 29.84 -32.47
C VAL A 384 -16.07 29.92 -31.40
N MET A 385 -15.73 29.66 -30.12
CA MET A 385 -16.71 29.76 -29.02
C MET A 385 -17.28 31.17 -28.84
N GLN A 386 -16.43 32.20 -28.94
CA GLN A 386 -16.88 33.60 -28.85
C GLN A 386 -17.82 33.99 -30.00
N ARG A 387 -17.59 33.47 -31.21
CA ARG A 387 -18.48 33.71 -32.36
C ARG A 387 -19.80 32.96 -32.26
N GLU A 388 -19.80 31.80 -31.61
CA GLU A 388 -21.00 31.01 -31.32
C GLU A 388 -21.75 31.51 -30.08
N GLU A 389 -21.33 32.64 -29.49
CA GLU A 389 -21.91 33.23 -28.27
C GLU A 389 -21.95 32.26 -27.08
N LYS A 390 -20.97 31.33 -27.01
CA LYS A 390 -20.78 30.41 -25.89
C LYS A 390 -19.88 31.07 -24.85
N ASP A 391 -20.50 31.62 -23.82
CA ASP A 391 -19.92 32.34 -22.69
C ASP A 391 -19.32 31.45 -21.59
N HIS A 392 -19.80 30.20 -21.46
CA HIS A 392 -19.40 29.26 -20.42
C HIS A 392 -18.10 28.50 -20.76
N CYS A 393 -17.22 28.37 -19.78
CA CYS A 393 -16.03 27.50 -19.87
C CYS A 393 -16.42 26.02 -20.01
N PRO A 394 -15.88 25.26 -20.98
CA PRO A 394 -16.20 23.84 -21.15
C PRO A 394 -15.86 22.93 -19.96
N LEU A 395 -14.92 23.35 -19.10
CA LEU A 395 -14.43 22.55 -17.98
C LEU A 395 -15.17 22.86 -16.67
N CYS A 396 -15.24 24.14 -16.27
CA CYS A 396 -15.88 24.54 -15.01
C CYS A 396 -17.22 25.25 -15.15
N ARG A 397 -17.69 25.51 -16.38
CA ARG A 397 -18.95 26.21 -16.66
C ARG A 397 -19.03 27.63 -16.09
N GLN A 398 -17.91 28.27 -15.78
CA GLN A 398 -17.89 29.70 -15.40
C GLN A 398 -18.00 30.58 -16.65
N GLU A 399 -18.71 31.70 -16.54
CA GLU A 399 -18.90 32.70 -17.61
C GLU A 399 -17.66 33.58 -17.78
N VAL A 400 -16.64 33.07 -18.48
CA VAL A 400 -15.33 33.74 -18.62
C VAL A 400 -14.83 33.79 -20.06
N VAL A 401 -15.54 33.17 -21.00
CA VAL A 401 -15.10 33.04 -22.41
C VAL A 401 -15.18 34.37 -23.14
N MET A 402 -16.25 35.16 -22.93
CA MET A 402 -16.43 36.44 -23.62
C MET A 402 -15.45 37.53 -23.17
N GLU A 403 -14.87 37.39 -21.99
CA GLU A 403 -13.87 38.32 -21.44
C GLU A 403 -12.45 38.03 -21.97
N ALA A 404 -12.24 36.87 -22.61
CA ALA A 404 -10.93 36.45 -23.06
C ALA A 404 -10.47 37.27 -24.27
N THR A 405 -9.34 37.96 -24.13
CA THR A 405 -8.75 38.78 -25.19
C THR A 405 -7.33 38.31 -25.52
N GLU A 406 -6.67 38.97 -26.47
CA GLU A 406 -5.26 38.71 -26.80
C GLU A 406 -4.32 38.83 -25.59
N LYS A 407 -4.71 39.59 -24.56
CA LYS A 407 -3.93 39.74 -23.31
C LYS A 407 -3.88 38.46 -22.48
N ASN A 408 -4.85 37.57 -22.64
CA ASN A 408 -4.96 36.29 -21.94
C ASN A 408 -4.08 35.19 -22.55
N ILE A 409 -3.31 35.51 -23.60
CA ILE A 409 -2.38 34.56 -24.20
C ILE A 409 -1.24 34.27 -23.23
N ASP A 410 -1.11 32.99 -22.85
CA ASP A 410 -0.01 32.53 -22.02
C ASP A 410 1.27 32.41 -22.86
N LYS A 411 2.12 33.44 -22.74
CA LYS A 411 3.40 33.54 -23.44
C LYS A 411 4.40 32.50 -22.95
N ASP A 412 4.34 32.10 -21.69
CA ASP A 412 5.31 31.15 -21.12
C ASP A 412 4.98 29.73 -21.57
N MET A 413 3.70 29.36 -21.54
CA MET A 413 3.23 28.10 -22.14
C MET A 413 3.49 28.08 -23.65
N MET A 414 3.31 29.20 -24.36
CA MET A 414 3.63 29.28 -25.79
C MET A 414 5.10 28.99 -26.07
N LYS A 415 6.03 29.63 -25.33
CA LYS A 415 7.48 29.36 -25.46
C LYS A 415 7.82 27.91 -25.11
N PHE A 416 7.19 27.38 -24.07
CA PHE A 416 7.36 25.99 -23.67
C PHE A 416 6.93 25.01 -24.77
N LEU A 417 5.75 25.20 -25.38
CA LEU A 417 5.26 24.37 -26.46
C LEU A 417 6.17 24.45 -27.70
N GLN A 418 6.64 25.64 -28.06
CA GLN A 418 7.63 25.81 -29.14
C GLN A 418 8.96 25.12 -28.85
N ALA A 419 9.40 25.08 -27.59
CA ALA A 419 10.66 24.46 -27.23
C ALA A 419 10.56 22.94 -27.25
N ASN A 420 9.46 22.37 -26.74
CA ASN A 420 9.32 20.95 -26.48
C ASN A 420 8.53 20.19 -27.57
N PHE A 421 7.66 20.83 -28.35
CA PHE A 421 6.72 20.17 -29.29
C PHE A 421 6.71 20.84 -30.68
N LYS A 422 7.89 21.03 -31.28
CA LYS A 422 8.05 21.84 -32.50
C LYS A 422 7.24 21.35 -33.70
N ALA A 423 7.15 20.04 -33.90
CA ALA A 423 6.41 19.47 -35.02
C ALA A 423 4.91 19.70 -34.87
N ASP A 424 4.35 19.37 -33.71
CA ASP A 424 2.93 19.52 -33.38
C ASP A 424 2.50 20.99 -33.43
N VAL A 425 3.33 21.89 -32.91
CA VAL A 425 3.10 23.33 -32.95
C VAL A 425 3.07 23.87 -34.38
N LYS A 426 4.00 23.43 -35.25
CA LYS A 426 4.01 23.85 -36.65
C LYS A 426 2.77 23.37 -37.40
N GLU A 427 2.39 22.12 -37.19
CA GLU A 427 1.19 21.56 -37.78
C GLU A 427 -0.06 22.30 -37.30
N LYS A 428 -0.17 22.55 -36.00
CA LYS A 428 -1.31 23.31 -35.45
C LYS A 428 -1.32 24.77 -35.91
N GLN A 429 -0.16 25.41 -36.05
CA GLN A 429 -0.07 26.77 -36.60
C GLN A 429 -0.58 26.80 -38.03
N LYS A 430 -0.18 25.83 -38.87
CA LYS A 430 -0.69 25.71 -40.25
C LYS A 430 -2.20 25.54 -40.27
N GLN A 431 -2.75 24.65 -39.43
CA GLN A 431 -4.20 24.47 -39.30
C GLN A 431 -4.92 25.77 -38.89
N ASN A 432 -4.33 26.52 -37.95
CA ASN A 432 -4.89 27.81 -37.52
C ASN A 432 -4.87 28.85 -38.64
N GLU A 433 -3.81 28.91 -39.45
CA GLU A 433 -3.69 29.81 -40.61
C GLU A 433 -4.72 29.47 -41.69
N ILE A 434 -4.89 28.17 -42.00
CA ILE A 434 -5.91 27.70 -42.93
C ILE A 434 -7.30 28.12 -42.45
N ALA A 435 -7.63 27.83 -41.19
CA ALA A 435 -8.93 28.16 -40.62
C ALA A 435 -9.21 29.67 -40.56
N ALA A 436 -8.19 30.48 -40.28
CA ALA A 436 -8.30 31.94 -40.32
C ALA A 436 -8.46 32.48 -41.75
N GLY A 437 -7.82 31.84 -42.74
CA GLY A 437 -8.01 32.13 -44.15
C GLY A 437 -9.44 31.83 -44.61
N ILE A 438 -9.99 30.69 -44.22
CA ILE A 438 -11.40 30.32 -44.49
C ILE A 438 -12.36 31.34 -43.86
N ASP A 439 -12.11 31.77 -42.62
CA ASP A 439 -12.93 32.80 -41.96
C ASP A 439 -12.96 34.13 -42.73
N ARG A 440 -11.82 34.52 -43.33
CA ARG A 440 -11.67 35.82 -44.00
C ARG A 440 -12.10 35.79 -45.46
N TRP A 441 -11.91 34.66 -46.14
CA TRP A 441 -12.05 34.54 -47.60
C TRP A 441 -13.07 33.46 -48.04
N GLY A 442 -13.70 32.78 -47.09
CA GLY A 442 -14.66 31.70 -47.35
C GLY A 442 -14.02 30.38 -47.79
N ALA A 443 -14.86 29.40 -48.12
CA ALA A 443 -14.44 28.04 -48.47
C ALA A 443 -13.55 27.95 -49.74
N ALA A 444 -13.57 28.98 -50.60
CA ALA A 444 -12.72 29.05 -51.79
C ALA A 444 -11.20 29.05 -51.46
N TYR A 445 -10.84 29.50 -50.25
CA TYR A 445 -9.44 29.52 -49.79
C TYR A 445 -8.85 28.12 -49.59
N GLU A 446 -9.65 27.17 -49.09
CA GLU A 446 -9.22 25.79 -48.85
C GLU A 446 -8.93 25.04 -50.16
N GLN A 447 -9.72 25.32 -51.20
CA GLN A 447 -9.54 24.77 -52.55
C GLN A 447 -8.27 25.31 -53.23
N ALA A 448 -7.96 26.60 -53.05
CA ALA A 448 -6.76 27.23 -53.59
C ALA A 448 -5.46 26.73 -52.94
N GLN A 449 -5.52 26.28 -51.68
CA GLN A 449 -4.35 25.82 -50.93
C GLN A 449 -4.06 24.31 -51.13
N SER A 450 -5.07 23.54 -51.52
CA SER A 450 -4.95 22.12 -51.87
C SER A 450 -4.46 21.90 -53.31
N GLN A 451 -4.67 22.87 -54.20
CA GLN A 451 -4.01 22.93 -55.50
C GLN A 451 -2.58 23.46 -55.32
N LYS A 452 -1.57 22.57 -55.40
CA LYS A 452 -0.16 22.99 -55.45
C LYS A 452 0.00 24.01 -56.58
N CYS A 453 0.34 25.26 -56.25
CA CYS A 453 0.69 26.26 -57.26
C CYS A 453 1.79 25.70 -58.16
N VAL A 454 1.45 25.38 -59.41
CA VAL A 454 2.41 25.16 -60.47
C VAL A 454 2.78 26.55 -60.97
N VAL A 455 3.89 27.07 -60.47
CA VAL A 455 4.53 28.23 -61.10
C VAL A 455 5.12 27.71 -62.41
N MET A 456 4.53 28.12 -63.54
CA MET A 456 5.09 27.85 -64.87
C MET A 456 6.31 28.71 -65.13
#